data_AF-A0A2H9ZYG0-F1
#
_entry.id   AF-A0A2H9ZYG0-F1
#
_cell.length_a   1.000
_cell.length_b   1.000
_cell.length_c   1.000
_cell.angle_alpha   90.00
_cell.angle_beta   90.00
_cell.angle_gamma   90.00
#
_symmetry.space_group_name_H-M   'P 1'
#
loop_
_entity.id
_entity.type
_entity.pdbx_description
1 polymer ?
#
loop_
_entity_poly.entity_id
_entity_poly.type
_entity_poly.pdbx_seq_one_letter_code
_entity_poly.pdbx_strand_id
1 'polypeptide(L)'
;MNIMWRNWKSHMYRIFIEPAEGDARYIVPDEYKTMINQQEWNDFIKARSSDEFLVKSAAAKERAKAQKYFHTTLRKGYAGLEYEMV
;
A
#
# COMPACT_ATOMS: atom_id res chain seq x y z
N MET A 1 11.16 -6.13 16.64
CA MET A 1 10.14 -5.60 15.71
C MET A 1 9.99 -6.59 14.56
N ASN A 2 8.86 -7.29 14.50
CA ASN A 2 8.64 -8.47 13.65
C ASN A 2 8.73 -8.09 12.16
N ILE A 3 9.60 -8.74 11.37
CA ILE A 3 9.86 -8.41 9.94
C ILE A 3 8.57 -8.47 9.10
N MET A 4 7.62 -9.30 9.52
CA MET A 4 6.29 -9.45 8.91
C MET A 4 5.49 -8.13 8.89
N TRP A 5 5.67 -7.27 9.89
CA TRP A 5 4.93 -6.02 10.05
C TRP A 5 5.23 -4.97 8.98
N ARG A 6 6.43 -4.99 8.37
CA ARG A 6 6.81 -3.97 7.37
C ARG A 6 6.12 -4.19 6.02
N ASN A 7 6.07 -5.42 5.53
CA ASN A 7 5.54 -5.73 4.19
C ASN A 7 4.02 -5.62 4.12
N TRP A 8 3.37 -5.90 5.23
CA TRP A 8 1.92 -5.98 5.33
C TRP A 8 1.20 -4.62 5.37
N LYS A 9 1.86 -3.55 5.85
CA LYS A 9 1.19 -2.26 6.10
C LYS A 9 0.47 -1.69 4.88
N SER A 10 1.03 -1.88 3.68
CA SER A 10 0.40 -1.41 2.45
C SER A 10 -0.87 -2.20 2.09
N HIS A 11 -0.90 -3.50 2.39
CA HIS A 11 -2.07 -4.35 2.20
C HIS A 11 -3.19 -3.96 3.17
N MET A 12 -2.84 -3.83 4.45
CA MET A 12 -3.80 -3.47 5.50
C MET A 12 -4.45 -2.10 5.26
N TYR A 13 -3.65 -1.12 4.84
CA TYR A 13 -4.17 0.20 4.49
C TYR A 13 -5.21 0.12 3.36
N ARG A 14 -4.93 -0.62 2.28
CA ARG A 14 -5.81 -0.73 1.12
C ARG A 14 -7.12 -1.46 1.40
N ILE A 15 -7.10 -2.48 2.25
CA ILE A 15 -8.29 -3.32 2.50
C ILE A 15 -9.16 -2.73 3.60
N PHE A 16 -8.56 -2.22 4.67
CA PHE A 16 -9.31 -1.89 5.89
C PHE A 16 -9.41 -0.39 6.16
N ILE A 17 -8.44 0.42 5.73
CA ILE A 17 -8.37 1.85 6.11
C ILE A 17 -8.86 2.75 4.98
N GLU A 18 -8.38 2.55 3.75
CA GLU A 18 -8.74 3.33 2.57
C GLU A 18 -10.24 3.30 2.25
N PRO A 19 -10.94 2.13 2.29
CA PRO A 19 -12.37 2.07 1.97
C PRO A 19 -13.29 2.37 3.16
N ALA A 20 -12.80 2.27 4.40
CA ALA A 20 -13.60 2.62 5.57
C ALA A 20 -13.72 4.14 5.68
N GLU A 21 -14.82 4.65 6.25
CA GLU A 21 -15.01 6.07 6.54
C GLU A 21 -15.14 6.33 8.04
N GLY A 22 -14.67 7.50 8.47
CA GLY A 22 -14.76 7.94 9.87
C GLY A 22 -14.13 6.97 10.87
N ASP A 23 -14.87 6.67 11.93
CA ASP A 23 -14.39 5.91 13.08
C ASP A 23 -14.23 4.41 12.83
N ALA A 24 -14.86 3.88 11.77
CA ALA A 24 -14.75 2.47 11.40
C ALA A 24 -13.30 2.06 11.09
N ARG A 25 -12.46 3.03 10.68
CA ARG A 25 -11.02 2.82 10.42
C ARG A 25 -10.25 2.36 11.65
N TYR A 26 -10.67 2.75 12.85
CA TYR A 26 -9.96 2.46 14.10
C TYR A 26 -10.23 1.08 14.67
N ILE A 27 -11.11 0.29 14.06
CA ILE A 27 -11.38 -1.07 14.51
C ILE A 27 -10.30 -2.00 13.94
N VAL A 28 -9.58 -2.71 14.82
CA VAL A 28 -8.61 -3.73 14.40
C VAL A 28 -9.38 -4.90 13.77
N PRO A 29 -9.05 -5.32 12.54
CA PRO A 29 -9.69 -6.48 11.94
C PRO A 29 -9.46 -7.75 12.76
N ASP A 30 -10.47 -8.62 12.83
CA ASP A 30 -10.47 -9.81 13.70
C ASP A 30 -9.29 -10.75 13.46
N GLU A 31 -8.89 -10.91 12.18
CA GLU A 31 -7.73 -11.70 11.76
C GLU A 31 -6.42 -11.28 12.44
N TYR A 32 -6.36 -10.03 12.92
CA TYR A 32 -5.12 -9.37 13.33
C TYR A 32 -5.13 -8.90 14.79
N LYS A 33 -6.24 -9.11 15.51
CA LYS A 33 -6.36 -8.81 16.95
C LYS A 33 -5.33 -9.52 17.81
N THR A 34 -4.86 -10.70 17.39
CA THR A 34 -3.81 -11.47 18.09
C THR A 34 -2.40 -10.99 17.78
N MET A 35 -2.22 -10.21 16.70
CA MET A 35 -0.92 -9.79 16.19
C MET A 35 -0.59 -8.33 16.50
N ILE A 36 -1.60 -7.48 16.62
CA ILE A 36 -1.45 -6.02 16.76
C ILE A 36 -2.30 -5.58 17.94
N ASN A 37 -1.72 -4.77 18.81
CA ASN A 37 -2.51 -4.14 19.87
C ASN A 37 -3.27 -2.91 19.33
N GLN A 38 -4.33 -2.51 20.03
CA GLN A 38 -5.16 -1.38 19.60
C GLN A 38 -4.35 -0.07 19.45
N GLN A 39 -3.33 0.12 20.29
CA GLN A 39 -2.51 1.33 20.27
C GLN A 39 -1.65 1.41 18.99
N GLU A 40 -0.99 0.32 18.62
CA GLU A 40 -0.20 0.19 17.39
C GLU A 40 -1.06 0.39 16.14
N TRP A 41 -2.32 -0.06 16.18
CA TRP A 41 -3.29 0.17 15.11
C TRP A 41 -3.67 1.65 14.99
N ASN A 42 -3.97 2.29 16.12
CA ASN A 42 -4.28 3.72 16.16
C ASN A 42 -3.10 4.58 15.65
N ASP A 43 -1.88 4.26 16.07
CA ASP A 43 -0.67 4.96 15.64
C ASP A 43 -0.41 4.73 14.15
N PHE A 44 -0.70 3.52 13.65
CA PHE A 44 -0.63 3.21 12.23
C PHE A 44 -1.62 4.03 11.40
N ILE A 45 -2.87 4.14 11.83
CA ILE A 45 -3.89 4.95 11.15
C ILE A 45 -3.48 6.41 11.15
N LYS A 46 -3.08 6.97 12.30
CA LYS A 46 -2.60 8.35 12.40
C LYS A 46 -1.47 8.63 11.43
N ALA A 47 -0.49 7.73 11.34
CA ALA A 47 0.62 7.87 10.39
C ALA A 47 0.14 7.85 8.92
N ARG A 48 -0.82 6.99 8.58
CA ARG A 48 -1.37 6.84 7.22
C ARG A 48 -2.44 7.87 6.84
N SER A 49 -3.02 8.54 7.82
CA SER A 49 -3.96 9.65 7.62
C SER A 49 -3.28 11.01 7.69
N SER A 50 -1.98 11.07 7.97
CA SER A 50 -1.23 12.33 7.95
C SER A 50 -1.15 12.93 6.55
N ASP A 51 -1.24 14.26 6.45
CA ASP A 51 -1.19 14.98 5.18
C ASP A 51 0.11 14.69 4.41
N GLU A 52 1.24 14.64 5.12
CA GLU A 52 2.53 14.31 4.52
C GLU A 52 2.52 12.95 3.83
N PHE A 53 1.91 11.95 4.47
CA PHE A 53 1.76 10.63 3.90
C PHE A 53 0.82 10.64 2.69
N LEU A 54 -0.32 11.33 2.78
CA LEU A 54 -1.30 11.41 1.69
C LEU A 54 -0.70 12.06 0.44
N VAL A 55 0.06 13.15 0.59
CA VAL A 55 0.78 13.80 -0.52
C VAL A 55 1.78 12.85 -1.16
N LYS A 56 2.62 12.17 -0.35
CA LYS A 56 3.59 11.19 -0.86
C LYS A 56 2.92 10.02 -1.56
N SER A 57 1.82 9.53 -1.01
CA SER A 57 1.02 8.43 -1.55
C SER A 57 0.40 8.80 -2.90
N ALA A 58 -0.21 9.99 -3.00
CA ALA A 58 -0.76 10.50 -4.26
C ALA A 58 0.33 10.64 -5.33
N ALA A 59 1.46 11.26 -5.01
CA ALA A 59 2.58 11.41 -5.95
C ALA A 59 3.18 10.07 -6.39
N ALA A 60 3.17 9.05 -5.53
CA ALA A 60 3.58 7.69 -5.91
C ALA A 60 2.55 7.00 -6.82
N LYS A 61 1.24 7.16 -6.53
CA LYS A 61 0.16 6.64 -7.39
C LYS A 61 0.20 7.27 -8.78
N GLU A 62 0.42 8.57 -8.89
CA GLU A 62 0.52 9.26 -10.18
C GLU A 62 1.76 8.80 -10.97
N ARG A 63 2.92 8.65 -10.32
CA ARG A 63 4.10 8.06 -10.98
C ARG A 63 3.85 6.65 -11.48
N ALA A 64 3.15 5.82 -10.69
CA ALA A 64 2.81 4.46 -11.10
C ALA A 64 1.83 4.43 -12.28
N LYS A 65 0.86 5.35 -12.35
CA LYS A 65 -0.06 5.49 -13.49
C LYS A 65 0.64 5.98 -14.75
N ALA A 66 1.58 6.92 -14.60
CA ALA A 66 2.36 7.47 -15.71
C ALA A 66 3.40 6.50 -16.27
N GLN A 67 3.69 5.40 -15.55
CA GLN A 67 4.66 4.41 -15.97
C GLN A 67 4.10 3.58 -17.13
N LYS A 68 4.53 3.91 -18.36
CA LYS A 68 4.14 3.20 -19.58
C LYS A 68 4.58 1.73 -19.60
N TYR A 69 5.71 1.41 -18.97
CA TYR A 69 6.29 0.07 -18.97
C TYR A 69 6.59 -0.38 -17.55
N PHE A 70 5.90 -1.42 -17.09
CA PHE A 70 6.22 -2.06 -15.83
C PHE A 70 7.48 -2.92 -15.99
N HIS A 71 8.38 -2.88 -15.01
CA HIS A 71 9.48 -3.83 -14.95
C HIS A 71 8.90 -5.23 -14.80
N THR A 72 9.09 -6.07 -15.81
CA THR A 72 8.76 -7.50 -15.75
C THR A 72 10.05 -8.29 -15.56
N THR A 73 9.99 -9.35 -14.77
CA THR A 73 11.10 -10.31 -14.59
C THR A 73 11.14 -11.36 -15.72
N LEU A 74 10.29 -11.22 -16.72
CA LEU A 74 10.27 -12.09 -17.89
C LEU A 74 11.57 -11.90 -18.68
N ARG A 75 12.11 -13.00 -19.22
CA ARG A 75 13.36 -13.01 -20.00
C ARG A 75 13.25 -12.33 -21.37
N LYS A 76 12.11 -11.70 -21.67
CA LYS A 76 11.98 -10.79 -22.80
C LYS A 76 12.45 -9.41 -22.31
N GLY A 77 13.70 -9.05 -22.64
CA GLY A 77 14.20 -7.70 -22.36
C GLY A 77 13.42 -6.62 -23.13
N TYR A 78 13.87 -5.37 -23.07
CA TYR A 78 13.25 -4.24 -23.77
C TYR A 78 13.01 -4.49 -25.28
N ALA A 79 13.86 -5.29 -25.94
CA ALA A 79 13.72 -5.66 -27.34
C ALA A 79 12.44 -6.47 -27.66
N GLY A 80 11.95 -7.29 -26.72
CA GLY A 80 10.67 -8.01 -26.91
C GLY A 80 9.44 -7.12 -26.73
N LEU A 81 9.63 -5.98 -26.06
CA LEU A 81 8.59 -5.01 -25.75
C LEU A 81 8.34 -4.07 -26.94
N GLU A 82 9.35 -3.81 -27.76
CA GLU A 82 9.22 -3.06 -29.03
C GLU A 82 8.37 -3.80 -30.07
N TYR A 83 8.50 -5.13 -30.15
CA TYR A 83 7.71 -5.96 -31.08
C TYR A 83 6.21 -6.05 -30.74
N GLU A 84 5.83 -5.88 -29.47
CA GLU A 84 4.43 -5.88 -29.03
C GLU A 84 3.75 -4.50 -29.17
N MET A 85 4.50 -3.46 -29.58
CA MET A 85 3.99 -2.10 -29.84
C MET A 85 3.67 -1.81 -31.32
N VAL A 86 3.76 -2.81 -32.20
CA VAL A 86 3.37 -2.73 -33.62
C VAL A 86 1.94 -3.24 -33.81
#